data_AF-A0A0G1XAZ1-F1
#
_entry.id   AF-A0A0G1XAZ1-F1
#
_cell.length_a   1.000
_cell.length_b   1.000
_cell.length_c   1.000
_cell.angle_alpha   90.00
_cell.angle_beta   90.00
_cell.angle_gamma   90.00
#
_symmetry.space_group_name_H-M   'P 1'
#
loop_
_entity.id
_entity.type
_entity.pdbx_description
1 polymer ?
#
loop_
_entity_poly.entity_id
_entity_poly.type
_entity_poly.pdbx_seq_one_letter_code
_entity_poly.pdbx_strand_id
1 'polypeptide(L)'
;MEYHIHSLKNGLRIIFVPMEASQTATVMVMTGTGSRYENIHENGLAHFLEHMFFKGTKKRMGAREISEELDAIGSIYNAFTTKDRTAYHAKVSARYLDTALDVISDIFLNSTLPQKEITKERGAIIQEIDMYEDMPMHTIDNVFDALIFGKDHPLGRTILGPKENIRSFSRTEFTHYLKRNYTPANTVVCVAGSFSPPKVLATIKKEFGRLKHAEQPALVPFTETQDAPRIAIKEKKTDQTQLMLGMPSYPYLHKDEYALAVLATILGGGMSSRLFMEVREKRGLAYSVHTSVEKYPDTGYFVVSAGVEHGKLEKTVGTILAEFRKIKRTKVSKVELEKAKSYMKGTMTLSLETSDRIAQHATTSLLELGRVRSLEENIKGIDTVTAADIARVARDILRTEKLNLAIIGPHTNKEKLLKLLRV
;
A
#
# COMPACT_ATOMS: atom_id res chain seq x y z
N MET A 1 -20.16 -9.97 8.99
CA MET A 1 -20.33 -9.25 7.71
C MET A 1 -20.29 -10.27 6.59
N GLU A 2 -21.21 -10.22 5.63
CA GLU A 2 -21.26 -11.19 4.53
C GLU A 2 -20.63 -10.61 3.26
N TYR A 3 -19.79 -11.39 2.59
CA TYR A 3 -19.15 -11.03 1.33
C TYR A 3 -19.70 -11.93 0.23
N HIS A 4 -20.54 -11.39 -0.66
CA HIS A 4 -21.07 -12.15 -1.79
C HIS A 4 -20.19 -11.93 -3.02
N ILE A 5 -19.49 -12.97 -3.45
CA ILE A 5 -18.59 -12.93 -4.60
C ILE A 5 -19.31 -13.49 -5.82
N HIS A 6 -19.30 -12.74 -6.91
CA HIS A 6 -19.77 -13.19 -8.21
C HIS A 6 -18.61 -13.15 -9.23
N SER A 7 -18.67 -14.04 -10.21
CA SER A 7 -17.73 -14.04 -11.33
C SER A 7 -18.49 -13.92 -12.64
N LEU A 8 -18.03 -13.03 -13.50
CA LEU A 8 -18.51 -12.92 -14.88
C LEU A 8 -17.76 -13.91 -15.77
N LYS A 9 -18.37 -14.28 -16.91
CA LYS A 9 -17.76 -15.21 -17.87
C LYS A 9 -16.42 -14.74 -18.43
N ASN A 10 -16.15 -13.43 -18.41
CA ASN A 10 -14.88 -12.85 -18.86
C ASN A 10 -13.79 -12.84 -17.78
N GLY A 11 -14.05 -13.38 -16.59
CA GLY A 11 -13.09 -13.44 -15.48
C GLY A 11 -13.17 -12.27 -14.49
N LEU A 12 -14.00 -11.25 -14.77
CA LEU A 12 -14.21 -10.15 -13.82
C LEU A 12 -14.89 -10.66 -12.54
N ARG A 13 -14.34 -10.25 -11.40
CA ARG A 13 -14.85 -10.57 -10.07
C ARG A 13 -15.63 -9.39 -9.51
N ILE A 14 -16.75 -9.69 -8.87
CA ILE A 14 -17.62 -8.70 -8.24
C ILE A 14 -17.77 -9.08 -6.77
N ILE A 15 -17.66 -8.11 -5.87
CA ILE A 15 -17.93 -8.30 -4.44
C ILE A 15 -19.09 -7.40 -4.03
N PHE A 16 -20.10 -7.97 -3.39
CA PHE A 16 -21.15 -7.24 -2.71
C PHE A 16 -21.02 -7.40 -1.21
N VAL A 17 -21.07 -6.28 -0.51
CA VAL A 17 -21.06 -6.23 0.96
C VAL A 17 -22.25 -5.39 1.45
N PRO A 18 -23.46 -5.98 1.50
CA PRO A 18 -24.65 -5.30 1.99
C PRO A 18 -24.48 -4.88 3.45
N MET A 19 -24.86 -3.64 3.75
CA MET A 19 -24.84 -3.07 5.09
C MET A 19 -26.22 -2.44 5.35
N GLU A 20 -27.17 -3.24 5.83
CA GLU A 20 -28.59 -2.86 5.93
C GLU A 20 -28.82 -1.58 6.75
N ALA A 21 -28.05 -1.38 7.83
CA ALA A 21 -28.16 -0.21 8.69
C ALA A 21 -27.47 1.06 8.12
N SER A 22 -26.71 0.96 7.03
CA SER A 22 -25.99 2.09 6.44
C SER A 22 -26.91 2.97 5.60
N GLN A 23 -26.72 4.29 5.65
CA GLN A 23 -27.35 5.22 4.69
C GLN A 23 -26.40 5.62 3.55
N THR A 24 -25.23 5.00 3.49
CA THR A 24 -24.18 5.25 2.51
C THR A 24 -23.85 3.99 1.73
N ALA A 25 -23.28 4.20 0.54
CA ALA A 25 -22.74 3.14 -0.29
C ALA A 25 -21.44 3.60 -0.95
N THR A 26 -20.54 2.66 -1.20
CA THR A 26 -19.28 2.87 -1.92
C THR A 26 -19.22 1.94 -3.11
N VAL A 27 -18.86 2.49 -4.27
CA VAL A 27 -18.41 1.72 -5.43
C VAL A 27 -16.90 1.82 -5.50
N MET A 28 -16.22 0.69 -5.66
CA MET A 28 -14.78 0.62 -5.84
C MET A 28 -14.45 -0.30 -7.01
N VAL A 29 -13.62 0.16 -7.93
CA VAL A 29 -13.03 -0.66 -8.98
C VAL A 29 -11.53 -0.69 -8.74
N MET A 30 -11.00 -1.88 -8.47
CA MET A 30 -9.58 -2.08 -8.17
C MET A 30 -8.98 -3.09 -9.15
N THR A 31 -7.81 -2.76 -9.68
CA THR A 31 -7.05 -3.65 -10.58
C THR A 31 -5.74 -4.02 -9.92
N GLY A 32 -5.35 -5.29 -10.01
CA GLY A 32 -4.06 -5.82 -9.53
C GLY A 32 -2.88 -5.38 -10.39
N THR A 33 -2.72 -4.08 -10.58
CA THR A 33 -1.60 -3.46 -11.29
C THR A 33 -1.14 -2.22 -10.56
N GLY A 34 0.10 -1.83 -10.76
CA GLY A 34 0.72 -0.65 -10.14
C GLY A 34 2.13 -0.47 -10.69
N SER A 35 2.99 0.25 -9.97
CA SER A 35 4.34 0.57 -10.46
C SER A 35 5.24 -0.68 -10.62
N ARG A 36 4.94 -1.79 -9.96
CA ARG A 36 5.65 -3.07 -10.11
C ARG A 36 5.46 -3.69 -11.50
N TYR A 37 4.38 -3.34 -12.21
CA TYR A 37 4.04 -3.88 -13.52
C TYR A 37 4.54 -3.00 -14.67
N GLU A 38 5.38 -2.01 -14.35
CA GLU A 38 6.06 -1.13 -15.30
C GLU A 38 7.45 -1.66 -15.62
N ASN A 39 7.89 -1.49 -16.87
CA ASN A 39 9.31 -1.56 -17.19
C ASN A 39 10.01 -0.22 -16.84
N ILE A 40 11.34 -0.14 -17.05
CA ILE A 40 12.13 1.06 -16.70
C ILE A 40 11.69 2.32 -17.47
N HIS A 41 11.27 2.16 -18.73
CA HIS A 41 10.78 3.27 -19.57
C HIS A 41 9.34 3.64 -19.26
N GLU A 42 8.54 2.71 -18.72
CA GLU A 42 7.17 2.95 -18.28
C GLU A 42 7.08 3.45 -16.83
N ASN A 43 8.20 3.61 -16.12
CA ASN A 43 8.13 3.91 -14.69
C ASN A 43 7.48 5.27 -14.42
N GLY A 44 6.37 5.28 -13.66
CA GLY A 44 5.51 6.44 -13.39
C GLY A 44 4.21 6.46 -14.19
N LEU A 45 4.03 5.53 -15.13
CA LEU A 45 2.88 5.52 -16.05
C LEU A 45 1.57 5.12 -15.35
N ALA A 46 1.60 4.21 -14.38
CA ALA A 46 0.44 3.79 -13.60
C ALA A 46 -0.14 4.97 -12.80
N HIS A 47 0.73 5.72 -12.11
CA HIS A 47 0.34 6.92 -11.38
C HIS A 47 -0.17 8.01 -12.32
N PHE A 48 0.50 8.25 -13.44
CA PHE A 48 0.01 9.24 -14.41
C PHE A 48 -1.36 8.80 -14.98
N LEU A 49 -1.53 7.51 -15.30
CA LEU A 49 -2.80 6.98 -15.77
C LEU A 49 -3.94 7.17 -14.75
N GLU A 50 -3.64 7.06 -13.45
CA GLU A 50 -4.57 7.40 -12.37
C GLU A 50 -5.15 8.81 -12.53
N HIS A 51 -4.30 9.82 -12.71
CA HIS A 51 -4.75 11.20 -12.95
C HIS A 51 -5.60 11.29 -14.22
N MET A 52 -5.17 10.61 -15.29
CA MET A 52 -5.80 10.69 -16.60
C MET A 52 -7.21 10.08 -16.64
N PHE A 53 -7.55 9.15 -15.75
CA PHE A 53 -8.89 8.55 -15.67
C PHE A 53 -9.98 9.59 -15.37
N PHE A 54 -9.63 10.64 -14.63
CA PHE A 54 -10.54 11.74 -14.29
C PHE A 54 -10.53 12.88 -15.32
N LYS A 55 -9.85 12.75 -16.47
CA LYS A 55 -9.69 13.86 -17.43
C LYS A 55 -10.67 13.84 -18.60
N GLY A 56 -11.51 12.82 -18.69
CA GLY A 56 -12.60 12.76 -19.66
C GLY A 56 -12.79 11.38 -20.27
N THR A 57 -14.05 11.05 -20.50
CA THR A 57 -14.55 9.84 -21.15
C THR A 57 -15.31 10.21 -22.42
N LYS A 58 -15.85 9.21 -23.11
CA LYS A 58 -16.75 9.45 -24.26
C LYS A 58 -18.09 10.08 -23.84
N LYS A 59 -18.55 9.77 -22.62
CA LYS A 59 -19.83 10.24 -22.08
C LYS A 59 -19.69 11.57 -21.33
N ARG A 60 -18.55 11.77 -20.67
CA ARG A 60 -18.20 12.95 -19.87
C ARG A 60 -16.96 13.57 -20.45
N MET A 61 -17.11 14.56 -21.31
CA MET A 61 -16.07 14.98 -22.26
C MET A 61 -14.82 15.60 -21.59
N GLY A 62 -14.91 15.99 -20.32
CA GLY A 62 -13.77 16.54 -19.59
C GLY A 62 -13.87 16.37 -18.08
N ALA A 63 -12.77 16.71 -17.39
CA ALA A 63 -12.65 16.60 -15.93
C ALA A 63 -13.75 17.34 -15.16
N ARG A 64 -14.14 18.53 -15.65
CA ARG A 64 -15.16 19.36 -15.02
C ARG A 64 -16.51 18.64 -14.92
N GLU A 65 -16.95 17.99 -15.99
CA GLU A 65 -18.24 17.27 -16.00
C GLU A 65 -18.23 16.09 -15.01
N ILE A 66 -17.11 15.37 -14.92
CA ILE A 66 -16.92 14.27 -13.97
C ILE A 66 -17.02 14.80 -12.54
N SER A 67 -16.29 15.87 -12.22
CA SER A 67 -16.29 16.47 -10.88
C SER A 67 -17.64 17.10 -10.53
N GLU A 68 -18.26 17.86 -11.43
CA GLU A 68 -19.57 18.50 -11.18
C GLU A 68 -20.66 17.47 -10.87
N GLU A 69 -20.70 16.33 -11.59
CA GLU A 69 -21.69 15.28 -11.35
C GLU A 69 -21.49 14.60 -9.98
N LEU A 70 -20.24 14.36 -9.59
CA LEU A 70 -19.87 13.77 -8.30
C LEU A 70 -20.04 14.74 -7.13
N ASP A 71 -19.74 16.02 -7.33
CA ASP A 71 -19.87 17.06 -6.32
C ASP A 71 -21.36 17.41 -6.06
N ALA A 72 -22.20 17.42 -7.11
CA ALA A 72 -23.63 17.69 -7.01
C ALA A 72 -24.39 16.71 -6.09
N ILE A 73 -23.86 15.51 -5.89
CA ILE A 73 -24.42 14.48 -5.01
C ILE A 73 -23.69 14.35 -3.67
N GLY A 74 -22.72 15.23 -3.41
CA GLY A 74 -21.90 15.22 -2.19
C GLY A 74 -21.06 13.96 -2.04
N SER A 75 -20.52 13.43 -3.14
CA SER A 75 -19.69 12.23 -3.09
C SER A 75 -18.29 12.51 -2.51
N ILE A 76 -17.72 11.50 -1.86
CA ILE A 76 -16.29 11.45 -1.54
C ILE A 76 -15.67 10.45 -2.51
N TYR A 77 -14.87 10.94 -3.45
CA TYR A 77 -14.26 10.11 -4.48
C TYR A 77 -12.76 10.34 -4.54
N ASN A 78 -12.02 9.29 -4.87
CA ASN A 78 -10.60 9.38 -5.09
C ASN A 78 -10.09 8.16 -5.87
N ALA A 79 -8.83 8.21 -6.24
CA ALA A 79 -8.06 7.05 -6.66
C ALA A 79 -6.76 6.94 -5.84
N PHE A 80 -6.09 5.81 -5.99
CA PHE A 80 -4.72 5.64 -5.52
C PHE A 80 -4.03 4.53 -6.30
N THR A 81 -2.70 4.62 -6.36
CA THR A 81 -1.81 3.63 -6.96
C THR A 81 -0.73 3.21 -5.96
N THR A 82 -0.53 1.91 -5.82
CA THR A 82 0.59 1.32 -5.06
C THR A 82 1.55 0.62 -6.01
N LYS A 83 2.48 -0.17 -5.47
CA LYS A 83 3.31 -1.06 -6.29
C LYS A 83 2.47 -2.07 -7.07
N ASP A 84 1.39 -2.60 -6.50
CA ASP A 84 0.70 -3.79 -7.02
C ASP A 84 -0.82 -3.65 -7.20
N ARG A 85 -1.41 -2.49 -6.85
CA ARG A 85 -2.83 -2.21 -7.04
C ARG A 85 -3.10 -0.74 -7.36
N THR A 86 -4.10 -0.51 -8.20
CA THR A 86 -4.66 0.81 -8.50
C THR A 86 -6.18 0.73 -8.32
N ALA A 87 -6.75 1.69 -7.60
CA ALA A 87 -8.17 1.72 -7.30
C ALA A 87 -8.80 3.07 -7.60
N TYR A 88 -10.06 3.04 -8.03
CA TYR A 88 -10.92 4.20 -8.24
C TYR A 88 -12.21 3.97 -7.47
N HIS A 89 -12.67 4.96 -6.71
CA HIS A 89 -13.86 4.78 -5.89
C HIS A 89 -14.64 6.08 -5.68
N ALA A 90 -15.92 5.91 -5.35
CA ALA A 90 -16.79 6.97 -4.88
C ALA A 90 -17.69 6.42 -3.76
N LYS A 91 -17.72 7.15 -2.64
CA LYS A 91 -18.64 6.96 -1.52
C LYS A 91 -19.71 8.03 -1.57
N VAL A 92 -20.96 7.60 -1.45
CA VAL A 92 -22.15 8.45 -1.61
C VAL A 92 -23.22 8.10 -0.60
N SER A 93 -24.22 8.98 -0.45
CA SER A 93 -25.52 8.55 0.09
C SER A 93 -26.09 7.45 -0.81
N ALA A 94 -26.65 6.40 -0.20
CA ALA A 94 -27.13 5.21 -0.92
C ALA A 94 -28.11 5.51 -2.07
N ARG A 95 -28.88 6.60 -1.96
CA ARG A 95 -29.81 7.05 -3.01
C ARG A 95 -29.13 7.48 -4.32
N TYR A 96 -27.84 7.84 -4.28
CA TYR A 96 -27.05 8.23 -5.44
C TYR A 96 -26.08 7.14 -5.91
N LEU A 97 -26.24 5.90 -5.41
CA LEU A 97 -25.36 4.79 -5.79
C LEU A 97 -25.33 4.55 -7.31
N ASP A 98 -26.47 4.69 -8.00
CA ASP A 98 -26.52 4.51 -9.45
C ASP A 98 -25.61 5.51 -10.17
N THR A 99 -25.60 6.78 -9.72
CA THR A 99 -24.73 7.83 -10.25
C THR A 99 -23.26 7.49 -9.99
N ALA A 100 -22.90 7.12 -8.76
CA ALA A 100 -21.53 6.73 -8.42
C ALA A 100 -21.06 5.52 -9.25
N LEU A 101 -21.91 4.50 -9.41
CA LEU A 101 -21.60 3.31 -10.19
C LEU A 101 -21.41 3.66 -11.66
N ASP A 102 -22.26 4.49 -12.23
CA ASP A 102 -22.16 4.93 -13.62
C ASP A 102 -20.90 5.78 -13.87
N VAL A 103 -20.59 6.75 -12.99
CA VAL A 103 -19.38 7.57 -13.12
C VAL A 103 -18.12 6.72 -12.99
N ILE A 104 -17.99 5.92 -11.92
CA ILE A 104 -16.79 5.11 -11.68
C ILE A 104 -16.59 4.04 -12.77
N SER A 105 -17.67 3.42 -13.25
CA SER A 105 -17.58 2.48 -14.37
C SER A 105 -17.13 3.18 -15.65
N ASP A 106 -17.66 4.37 -15.94
CA ASP A 106 -17.36 5.10 -17.17
C ASP A 106 -15.91 5.62 -17.20
N ILE A 107 -15.40 6.20 -16.11
CA ILE A 107 -13.99 6.63 -16.05
C ILE A 107 -13.04 5.44 -16.22
N PHE A 108 -13.40 4.28 -15.67
CA PHE A 108 -12.57 3.08 -15.74
C PHE A 108 -12.59 2.45 -17.14
N LEU A 109 -13.75 2.40 -17.78
CA LEU A 109 -13.96 1.68 -19.05
C LEU A 109 -13.73 2.56 -20.29
N ASN A 110 -14.02 3.86 -20.21
CA ASN A 110 -14.19 4.71 -21.38
C ASN A 110 -13.33 5.98 -21.36
N SER A 111 -12.31 6.07 -20.50
CA SER A 111 -11.36 7.20 -20.52
C SER A 111 -10.74 7.37 -21.91
N THR A 112 -10.77 8.59 -22.42
CA THR A 112 -10.33 8.90 -23.79
C THR A 112 -8.86 9.29 -23.88
N LEU A 113 -8.24 9.56 -22.72
CA LEU A 113 -6.87 10.05 -22.57
C LEU A 113 -6.58 11.27 -23.49
N PRO A 114 -7.26 12.42 -23.29
CA PRO A 114 -7.10 13.56 -24.19
C PRO A 114 -5.66 14.08 -24.20
N GLN A 115 -5.09 14.25 -25.40
CA GLN A 115 -3.68 14.67 -25.55
C GLN A 115 -3.39 16.02 -24.86
N LYS A 116 -4.34 16.95 -24.90
CA LYS A 116 -4.24 18.25 -24.21
C LYS A 116 -4.11 18.08 -22.70
N GLU A 117 -4.87 17.16 -22.12
CA GLU A 117 -4.82 16.88 -20.67
C GLU A 117 -3.54 16.14 -20.29
N ILE A 118 -3.03 15.21 -21.13
CA ILE A 118 -1.70 14.60 -20.92
C ILE A 118 -0.61 15.67 -20.83
N THR A 119 -0.60 16.63 -21.77
CA THR A 119 0.39 17.71 -21.78
C THR A 119 0.29 18.60 -20.54
N LYS A 120 -0.93 18.89 -20.08
CA LYS A 120 -1.19 19.71 -18.88
C LYS A 120 -0.77 18.98 -17.60
N GLU A 121 -1.19 17.73 -17.46
CA GLU A 121 -1.02 16.95 -16.22
C GLU A 121 0.44 16.60 -15.95
N ARG A 122 1.26 16.51 -17.01
CA ARG A 122 2.71 16.37 -16.89
C ARG A 122 3.32 17.42 -15.95
N GLY A 123 2.88 18.68 -16.04
CA GLY A 123 3.37 19.75 -15.19
C GLY A 123 2.98 19.54 -13.73
N ALA A 124 1.73 19.15 -13.48
CA ALA A 124 1.22 18.88 -12.13
C ALA A 124 1.96 17.71 -11.47
N ILE A 125 2.18 16.61 -12.21
CA ILE A 125 2.91 15.44 -11.68
C ILE A 125 4.38 15.77 -11.39
N ILE A 126 5.04 16.59 -12.23
CA ILE A 126 6.41 17.03 -11.94
C ILE A 126 6.47 17.86 -10.64
N GLN A 127 5.49 18.75 -10.43
CA GLN A 127 5.38 19.52 -9.19
C GLN A 127 5.10 18.63 -7.99
N GLU A 128 4.29 17.59 -8.15
CA GLU A 128 4.02 16.60 -7.11
C GLU A 128 5.28 15.81 -6.75
N ILE A 129 6.08 15.38 -7.75
CA ILE A 129 7.40 14.77 -7.52
C ILE A 129 8.29 15.70 -6.68
N ASP A 130 8.36 16.99 -7.05
CA ASP A 130 9.12 18.00 -6.31
C ASP A 130 8.63 18.16 -4.87
N MET A 131 7.31 18.23 -4.68
CA MET A 131 6.67 18.33 -3.37
C MET A 131 7.06 17.14 -2.48
N TYR A 132 6.97 15.90 -2.97
CA TYR A 132 7.36 14.72 -2.20
C TYR A 132 8.87 14.68 -1.93
N GLU A 133 9.70 15.04 -2.91
CA GLU A 133 11.14 15.15 -2.75
C GLU A 133 11.51 16.12 -1.61
N ASP A 134 10.72 17.18 -1.39
CA ASP A 134 10.83 18.14 -0.29
C ASP A 134 10.22 17.68 1.04
N MET A 135 9.59 16.51 1.07
CA MET A 135 9.08 15.87 2.28
C MET A 135 9.86 14.59 2.61
N PRO A 136 11.00 14.68 3.34
CA PRO A 136 11.82 13.53 3.73
C PRO A 136 11.06 12.39 4.40
N MET A 137 10.03 12.69 5.20
CA MET A 137 9.21 11.67 5.88
C MET A 137 8.43 10.79 4.90
N HIS A 138 8.06 11.31 3.73
CA HIS A 138 7.35 10.55 2.70
C HIS A 138 8.31 9.91 1.69
N THR A 139 9.46 10.54 1.42
CA THR A 139 10.41 10.04 0.42
C THR A 139 11.37 8.97 0.96
N ILE A 140 11.46 8.78 2.27
CA ILE A 140 12.34 7.75 2.86
C ILE A 140 11.99 6.33 2.40
N ASP A 141 10.70 6.04 2.17
CA ASP A 141 10.23 4.75 1.65
C ASP A 141 10.86 4.44 0.27
N ASN A 142 10.96 5.44 -0.61
CA ASN A 142 11.61 5.28 -1.92
C ASN A 142 13.10 4.94 -1.80
N VAL A 143 13.80 5.54 -0.82
CA VAL A 143 15.22 5.22 -0.57
C VAL A 143 15.36 3.81 -0.01
N PHE A 144 14.44 3.39 0.85
CA PHE A 144 14.43 2.06 1.44
C PHE A 144 14.08 0.97 0.42
N ASP A 145 13.03 1.15 -0.38
CA ASP A 145 12.63 0.25 -1.46
C ASP A 145 13.78 0.03 -2.45
N ALA A 146 14.44 1.10 -2.88
CA ALA A 146 15.59 1.02 -3.78
C ALA A 146 16.79 0.29 -3.17
N LEU A 147 16.98 0.39 -1.84
CA LEU A 147 18.04 -0.28 -1.10
C LEU A 147 17.78 -1.78 -0.93
N ILE A 148 16.55 -2.15 -0.57
CA ILE A 148 16.19 -3.54 -0.25
C ILE A 148 15.95 -4.36 -1.52
N PHE A 149 15.24 -3.82 -2.51
CA PHE A 149 14.90 -4.55 -3.75
C PHE A 149 15.89 -4.30 -4.88
N GLY A 150 16.73 -3.27 -4.78
CA GLY A 150 17.59 -2.83 -5.87
C GLY A 150 16.85 -1.95 -6.89
N LYS A 151 17.55 -0.95 -7.44
CA LYS A 151 16.98 0.05 -8.36
C LYS A 151 16.48 -0.55 -9.68
N ASP A 152 17.07 -1.66 -10.10
CA ASP A 152 16.72 -2.30 -11.37
C ASP A 152 15.44 -3.14 -11.26
N HIS A 153 15.09 -3.62 -10.06
CA HIS A 153 13.88 -4.39 -9.84
C HIS A 153 12.65 -3.48 -9.74
N PRO A 154 11.48 -3.84 -10.32
CA PRO A 154 10.30 -2.98 -10.28
C PRO A 154 9.83 -2.57 -8.87
N LEU A 155 10.00 -3.44 -7.86
CA LEU A 155 9.69 -3.08 -6.46
C LEU A 155 10.58 -1.95 -5.91
N GLY A 156 11.82 -1.82 -6.39
CA GLY A 156 12.75 -0.78 -5.95
C GLY A 156 12.57 0.56 -6.65
N ARG A 157 11.67 0.65 -7.64
CA ARG A 157 11.37 1.88 -8.38
C ARG A 157 10.27 2.68 -7.67
N THR A 158 10.29 4.00 -7.81
CA THR A 158 9.27 4.87 -7.22
C THR A 158 7.94 4.72 -7.95
N ILE A 159 6.83 5.01 -7.26
CA ILE A 159 5.49 4.96 -7.88
C ILE A 159 5.32 6.09 -8.91
N LEU A 160 5.83 7.28 -8.59
CA LEU A 160 5.71 8.47 -9.45
C LEU A 160 6.68 8.43 -10.65
N GLY A 161 7.72 7.59 -10.61
CA GLY A 161 8.74 7.50 -11.64
C GLY A 161 9.68 8.72 -11.73
N PRO A 162 10.70 8.65 -12.60
CA PRO A 162 11.61 9.76 -12.86
C PRO A 162 10.95 10.82 -13.75
N LYS A 163 11.29 12.09 -13.54
CA LYS A 163 10.73 13.22 -14.32
C LYS A 163 11.00 13.09 -15.81
N GLU A 164 12.10 12.45 -16.19
CA GLU A 164 12.50 12.18 -17.57
C GLU A 164 11.44 11.31 -18.27
N ASN A 165 10.96 10.25 -17.61
CA ASN A 165 9.88 9.40 -18.14
C ASN A 165 8.56 10.18 -18.22
N ILE A 166 8.21 10.94 -17.18
CA ILE A 166 6.99 11.75 -17.16
C ILE A 166 6.95 12.74 -18.34
N ARG A 167 8.12 13.28 -18.72
CA ARG A 167 8.26 14.15 -19.89
C ARG A 167 8.12 13.40 -21.22
N SER A 168 8.58 12.17 -21.31
CA SER A 168 8.57 11.39 -22.56
C SER A 168 7.23 10.73 -22.86
N PHE A 169 6.36 10.54 -21.86
CA PHE A 169 5.17 9.73 -22.06
C PHE A 169 4.24 10.22 -23.18
N SER A 170 3.83 9.26 -24.00
CA SER A 170 2.90 9.45 -25.11
C SER A 170 1.58 8.71 -24.87
N ARG A 171 0.49 9.16 -25.51
CA ARG A 171 -0.83 8.50 -25.44
C ARG A 171 -0.78 7.00 -25.79
N THR A 172 0.14 6.62 -26.68
CA THR A 172 0.34 5.23 -27.10
C THR A 172 0.81 4.36 -25.93
N GLU A 173 1.72 4.85 -25.09
CA GLU A 173 2.21 4.10 -23.92
C GLU A 173 1.10 3.85 -22.90
N PHE A 174 0.28 4.87 -22.59
CA PHE A 174 -0.90 4.68 -21.75
C PHE A 174 -1.84 3.60 -22.31
N THR A 175 -2.08 3.63 -23.62
CA THR A 175 -2.97 2.66 -24.28
C THR A 175 -2.40 1.24 -24.24
N HIS A 176 -1.08 1.10 -24.42
CA HIS A 176 -0.40 -0.20 -24.30
C HIS A 176 -0.45 -0.73 -22.86
N TYR A 177 -0.19 0.12 -21.88
CA TYR A 177 -0.24 -0.25 -20.47
C TYR A 177 -1.65 -0.66 -20.03
N LEU A 178 -2.68 0.09 -20.45
CA LEU A 178 -4.08 -0.26 -20.22
C LEU A 178 -4.42 -1.63 -20.79
N LYS A 179 -4.09 -1.87 -22.07
CA LYS A 179 -4.37 -3.13 -22.75
C LYS A 179 -3.68 -4.32 -22.07
N ARG A 180 -2.49 -4.13 -21.51
CA ARG A 180 -1.70 -5.18 -20.84
C ARG A 180 -2.23 -5.48 -19.44
N ASN A 181 -2.59 -4.47 -18.66
CA ASN A 181 -2.75 -4.61 -17.22
C ASN A 181 -4.21 -4.49 -16.72
N TYR A 182 -5.07 -3.76 -17.44
CA TYR A 182 -6.48 -3.52 -17.06
C TYR A 182 -7.38 -4.59 -17.71
N THR A 183 -7.14 -5.84 -17.32
CA THR A 183 -7.89 -7.00 -17.82
C THR A 183 -9.01 -7.37 -16.86
N PRO A 184 -10.14 -7.93 -17.34
CA PRO A 184 -11.22 -8.38 -16.47
C PRO A 184 -10.75 -9.34 -15.37
N ALA A 185 -9.88 -10.31 -15.70
CA ALA A 185 -9.35 -11.26 -14.72
C ALA A 185 -8.50 -10.59 -13.62
N ASN A 186 -7.93 -9.42 -13.90
CA ASN A 186 -7.13 -8.64 -12.96
C ASN A 186 -7.93 -7.54 -12.22
N THR A 187 -9.22 -7.39 -12.51
CA THR A 187 -10.07 -6.33 -11.95
C THR A 187 -11.16 -6.90 -11.04
N VAL A 188 -11.40 -6.20 -9.93
CA VAL A 188 -12.49 -6.45 -8.98
C VAL A 188 -13.36 -5.21 -8.90
N VAL A 189 -14.68 -5.40 -9.03
CA VAL A 189 -15.68 -4.37 -8.73
C VAL A 189 -16.34 -4.68 -7.39
N CYS A 190 -16.24 -3.79 -6.41
CA CYS A 190 -16.88 -3.94 -5.11
C CYS A 190 -17.95 -2.87 -4.90
N VAL A 191 -19.10 -3.30 -4.36
CA VAL A 191 -20.13 -2.39 -3.85
C VAL A 191 -20.41 -2.76 -2.40
N ALA A 192 -20.15 -1.82 -1.49
CA ALA A 192 -20.37 -1.98 -0.05
C ALA A 192 -21.33 -0.89 0.46
N GLY A 193 -22.23 -1.21 1.38
CA GLY A 193 -23.21 -0.26 1.92
C GLY A 193 -24.66 -0.68 1.68
N SER A 194 -25.56 0.30 1.62
CA SER A 194 -26.99 0.03 1.38
C SER A 194 -27.34 0.09 -0.10
N PHE A 195 -27.82 -1.04 -0.65
CA PHE A 195 -28.19 -1.19 -2.06
C PHE A 195 -29.04 -2.44 -2.31
N SER A 196 -29.61 -2.54 -3.52
CA SER A 196 -30.31 -3.74 -4.02
C SER A 196 -29.35 -4.58 -4.90
N PRO A 197 -28.92 -5.78 -4.46
CA PRO A 197 -27.96 -6.59 -5.21
C PRO A 197 -28.38 -6.94 -6.65
N PRO A 198 -29.65 -7.33 -6.95
CA PRO A 198 -30.04 -7.68 -8.32
C PRO A 198 -29.88 -6.53 -9.32
N LYS A 199 -30.23 -5.30 -8.91
CA LYS A 199 -30.11 -4.10 -9.75
C LYS A 199 -28.64 -3.78 -10.04
N VAL A 200 -27.81 -3.74 -8.99
CA VAL A 200 -26.38 -3.45 -9.12
C VAL A 200 -25.68 -4.50 -9.98
N LEU A 201 -26.01 -5.79 -9.79
CA LEU A 201 -25.44 -6.88 -10.59
C LEU A 201 -25.79 -6.74 -12.08
N ALA A 202 -27.04 -6.37 -12.40
CA ALA A 202 -27.46 -6.16 -13.77
C ALA A 202 -26.67 -5.02 -14.44
N THR A 203 -26.47 -3.90 -13.72
CA THR A 203 -25.65 -2.77 -14.21
C THR A 203 -24.21 -3.19 -14.44
N ILE A 204 -23.55 -3.83 -13.46
CA ILE A 204 -22.14 -4.24 -13.62
C ILE A 204 -22.00 -5.25 -14.77
N LYS A 205 -22.93 -6.22 -14.90
CA LYS A 205 -22.94 -7.16 -16.03
C LYS A 205 -23.07 -6.46 -17.39
N LYS A 206 -23.91 -5.43 -17.47
CA LYS A 206 -24.11 -4.66 -18.71
C LYS A 206 -22.86 -3.89 -19.10
N GLU A 207 -22.23 -3.20 -18.15
CA GLU A 207 -21.07 -2.34 -18.43
C GLU A 207 -19.77 -3.14 -18.60
N PHE A 208 -19.45 -4.04 -17.66
CA PHE A 208 -18.18 -4.79 -17.65
C PHE A 208 -18.23 -6.12 -18.39
N GLY A 209 -19.41 -6.72 -18.59
CA GLY A 209 -19.55 -8.05 -19.21
C GLY A 209 -19.17 -8.09 -20.69
N ARG A 210 -19.02 -6.93 -21.34
CA ARG A 210 -18.60 -6.81 -22.74
C ARG A 210 -17.08 -6.83 -22.92
N LEU A 211 -16.32 -6.67 -21.84
CA LEU A 211 -14.87 -6.75 -21.90
C LEU A 211 -14.44 -8.16 -22.33
N LYS A 212 -13.50 -8.22 -23.26
CA LYS A 212 -12.90 -9.49 -23.68
C LYS A 212 -12.11 -10.08 -22.51
N HIS A 213 -12.26 -11.38 -22.31
CA HIS A 213 -11.40 -12.11 -21.39
C HIS A 213 -9.93 -11.90 -21.78
N ALA A 214 -9.09 -11.66 -20.78
CA ALA A 214 -7.66 -11.61 -20.89
C ALA A 214 -7.07 -12.01 -19.54
N GLU A 215 -5.91 -12.66 -19.60
CA GLU A 215 -5.22 -13.16 -18.42
C GLU A 215 -4.73 -12.03 -17.50
N GLN A 216 -4.35 -12.40 -16.27
CA GLN A 216 -3.67 -11.48 -15.37
C GLN A 216 -2.27 -11.16 -15.89
N PRO A 217 -1.77 -9.92 -15.73
CA PRO A 217 -0.42 -9.57 -16.12
C PRO A 217 0.60 -10.35 -15.27
N ALA A 218 1.66 -10.82 -15.90
CA ALA A 218 2.76 -11.46 -15.19
C ALA A 218 3.53 -10.42 -14.36
N LEU A 219 3.88 -10.79 -13.13
CA LEU A 219 4.80 -10.01 -12.30
C LEU A 219 6.25 -10.48 -12.50
N VAL A 220 7.21 -9.58 -12.29
CA VAL A 220 8.62 -9.94 -12.20
C VAL A 220 8.89 -10.49 -10.79
N PRO A 221 9.34 -11.75 -10.64
CA PRO A 221 9.59 -12.34 -9.34
C PRO A 221 10.83 -11.72 -8.70
N PHE A 222 10.75 -11.47 -7.40
CA PHE A 222 11.86 -11.04 -6.57
C PHE A 222 12.51 -12.24 -5.89
N THR A 223 13.83 -12.30 -5.87
CA THR A 223 14.59 -13.28 -5.10
C THR A 223 15.60 -12.55 -4.24
N GLU A 224 15.55 -12.84 -2.94
CA GLU A 224 16.37 -12.19 -1.94
C GLU A 224 17.80 -12.79 -1.91
N THR A 225 18.81 -11.98 -2.23
CA THR A 225 20.22 -12.42 -2.39
C THR A 225 21.21 -11.74 -1.44
N GLN A 226 20.75 -10.89 -0.51
CA GLN A 226 21.61 -10.14 0.41
C GLN A 226 22.36 -11.06 1.39
N ASP A 227 23.66 -10.83 1.54
CA ASP A 227 24.55 -11.60 2.42
C ASP A 227 25.28 -10.72 3.45
N ALA A 228 25.10 -9.40 3.39
CA ALA A 228 25.69 -8.43 4.30
C ALA A 228 24.75 -7.22 4.52
N PRO A 229 24.87 -6.51 5.66
CA PRO A 229 24.10 -5.29 5.90
C PRO A 229 24.33 -4.25 4.82
N ARG A 230 23.28 -3.54 4.42
CA ARG A 230 23.34 -2.46 3.43
C ARG A 230 22.89 -1.13 4.02
N ILE A 231 23.40 -0.04 3.46
CA ILE A 231 23.03 1.31 3.86
C ILE A 231 22.95 2.23 2.62
N ALA A 232 21.90 3.05 2.58
CA ALA A 232 21.72 4.14 1.63
C ALA A 232 21.53 5.45 2.40
N ILE A 233 22.28 6.48 1.98
CA ILE A 233 22.15 7.82 2.53
C ILE A 233 21.82 8.75 1.36
N LYS A 234 20.67 9.42 1.44
CA LYS A 234 20.31 10.53 0.57
C LYS A 234 20.60 11.81 1.34
N GLU A 235 21.73 12.41 1.01
CA GLU A 235 22.18 13.65 1.66
C GLU A 235 21.20 14.78 1.33
N LYS A 236 20.61 15.37 2.37
CA LYS A 236 19.71 16.52 2.24
C LYS A 236 19.72 17.34 3.52
N LYS A 237 19.82 18.67 3.38
CA LYS A 237 19.60 19.60 4.49
C LYS A 237 18.12 19.55 4.88
N THR A 238 17.85 19.13 6.11
CA THR A 238 16.52 18.85 6.66
C THR A 238 16.51 19.25 8.13
N ASP A 239 15.35 19.43 8.75
CA ASP A 239 15.30 19.74 10.20
C ASP A 239 15.49 18.48 11.07
N GLN A 240 15.13 17.32 10.52
CA GLN A 240 15.28 16.02 11.17
C GLN A 240 15.82 15.00 10.17
N THR A 241 16.65 14.10 10.67
CA THR A 241 17.04 12.90 9.95
C THR A 241 15.91 11.90 9.97
N GLN A 242 15.47 11.49 8.78
CA GLN A 242 14.52 10.40 8.61
C GLN A 242 15.29 9.10 8.36
N LEU A 243 14.89 8.03 9.04
CA LEU A 243 15.52 6.73 8.91
C LEU A 243 14.49 5.61 8.79
N MET A 244 14.87 4.59 8.03
CA MET A 244 14.22 3.29 8.00
C MET A 244 15.27 2.20 8.21
N LEU A 245 15.08 1.38 9.25
CA LEU A 245 15.91 0.23 9.54
C LEU A 245 15.06 -1.04 9.44
N GLY A 246 15.33 -1.86 8.44
CA GLY A 246 14.49 -3.00 8.12
C GLY A 246 15.24 -4.15 7.46
N MET A 247 14.50 -5.19 7.11
CA MET A 247 15.00 -6.40 6.47
C MET A 247 13.89 -7.09 5.66
N PRO A 248 14.25 -7.93 4.68
CA PRO A 248 13.28 -8.78 4.00
C PRO A 248 12.46 -9.62 4.99
N SER A 249 11.19 -9.83 4.64
CA SER A 249 10.23 -10.59 5.43
C SER A 249 9.41 -11.52 4.53
N TYR A 250 8.26 -11.99 5.02
CA TYR A 250 7.49 -13.03 4.36
C TYR A 250 6.55 -12.50 3.26
N PRO A 251 6.26 -13.30 2.22
CA PRO A 251 5.23 -12.97 1.24
C PRO A 251 3.81 -13.04 1.82
N TYR A 252 2.82 -12.66 1.01
CA TYR A 252 1.41 -12.98 1.27
C TYR A 252 1.20 -14.47 1.57
N LEU A 253 0.21 -14.77 2.42
CA LEU A 253 -0.19 -16.14 2.80
C LEU A 253 0.89 -16.98 3.51
N HIS A 254 2.04 -16.41 3.87
CA HIS A 254 3.02 -17.14 4.66
C HIS A 254 2.43 -17.56 6.01
N LYS A 255 2.71 -18.79 6.43
CA LYS A 255 2.16 -19.40 7.67
C LYS A 255 2.39 -18.57 8.94
N ASP A 256 3.44 -17.73 8.94
CA ASP A 256 3.86 -16.92 10.08
C ASP A 256 3.38 -15.47 10.02
N GLU A 257 2.49 -15.12 9.09
CA GLU A 257 2.08 -13.74 8.87
C GLU A 257 1.47 -13.06 10.10
N TYR A 258 0.69 -13.80 10.91
CA TYR A 258 0.09 -13.26 12.14
C TYR A 258 1.14 -13.10 13.23
N ALA A 259 2.08 -14.04 13.36
CA ALA A 259 3.19 -13.92 14.29
C ALA A 259 4.11 -12.74 13.94
N LEU A 260 4.36 -12.51 12.64
CA LEU A 260 5.08 -11.34 12.14
C LEU A 260 4.35 -10.02 12.45
N ALA A 261 3.04 -9.96 12.23
CA ALA A 261 2.24 -8.77 12.53
C ALA A 261 2.17 -8.46 14.04
N VAL A 262 2.05 -9.49 14.89
CA VAL A 262 2.09 -9.33 16.34
C VAL A 262 3.49 -8.90 16.80
N LEU A 263 4.56 -9.46 16.23
CA LEU A 263 5.95 -9.04 16.50
C LEU A 263 6.14 -7.55 16.18
N ALA A 264 5.67 -7.09 15.00
CA ALA A 264 5.72 -5.69 14.63
C ALA A 264 4.95 -4.80 15.61
N THR A 265 3.77 -5.25 16.04
CA THR A 265 2.96 -4.52 17.02
C THR A 265 3.64 -4.39 18.38
N ILE A 266 4.26 -5.46 18.88
CA ILE A 266 5.02 -5.44 20.14
C ILE A 266 6.18 -4.45 20.08
N LEU A 267 6.89 -4.43 18.94
CA LEU A 267 8.06 -3.57 18.77
C LEU A 267 7.68 -2.11 18.56
N GLY A 268 6.69 -1.79 17.71
CA GLY A 268 6.39 -0.41 17.32
C GLY A 268 4.96 -0.13 16.88
N GLY A 269 3.96 -0.89 17.35
CA GLY A 269 2.56 -0.73 16.90
C GLY A 269 1.81 0.45 17.51
N GLY A 270 2.26 0.99 18.64
CA GLY A 270 1.59 2.10 19.32
C GLY A 270 2.43 2.68 20.46
N MET A 271 1.88 3.65 21.20
CA MET A 271 2.65 4.42 22.20
C MET A 271 3.15 3.60 23.40
N SER A 272 2.57 2.42 23.65
CA SER A 272 3.05 1.51 24.71
C SER A 272 3.95 0.39 24.21
N SER A 273 4.34 0.42 22.93
CA SER A 273 5.25 -0.55 22.31
C SER A 273 6.70 -0.36 22.78
N ARG A 274 7.53 -1.39 22.63
CA ARG A 274 8.91 -1.38 23.17
C ARG A 274 9.74 -0.24 22.61
N LEU A 275 9.74 -0.03 21.30
CA LEU A 275 10.54 1.01 20.66
C LEU A 275 10.02 2.39 21.01
N PHE A 276 8.70 2.58 21.11
CA PHE A 276 8.16 3.87 21.56
C PHE A 276 8.64 4.19 22.99
N MET A 277 8.58 3.23 23.91
CA MET A 277 9.07 3.42 25.28
C MET A 277 10.58 3.67 25.33
N GLU A 278 11.38 2.89 24.60
CA GLU A 278 12.85 2.97 24.70
C GLU A 278 13.44 4.16 23.92
N VAL A 279 12.91 4.48 22.75
CA VAL A 279 13.42 5.56 21.86
C VAL A 279 12.82 6.90 22.24
N ARG A 280 11.48 6.99 22.38
CA ARG A 280 10.79 8.26 22.65
C ARG A 280 10.71 8.55 24.15
N GLU A 281 10.01 7.73 24.92
CA GLU A 281 9.70 8.06 26.32
C GLU A 281 10.93 8.10 27.23
N LYS A 282 11.79 7.08 27.19
CA LYS A 282 12.95 6.98 28.10
C LYS A 282 14.16 7.81 27.68
N ARG A 283 14.34 8.04 26.37
CA ARG A 283 15.57 8.62 25.82
C ARG A 283 15.36 9.91 25.02
N GLY A 284 14.12 10.30 24.71
CA GLY A 284 13.82 11.52 23.96
C GLY A 284 14.53 11.58 22.60
N LEU A 285 14.69 10.45 21.91
CA LEU A 285 15.49 10.38 20.68
C LEU A 285 14.72 10.74 19.41
N ALA A 286 13.44 10.39 19.38
CA ALA A 286 12.56 10.57 18.24
C ALA A 286 11.20 11.08 18.72
N TYR A 287 10.51 11.88 17.91
CA TYR A 287 9.12 12.23 18.20
C TYR A 287 8.17 11.07 17.86
N SER A 288 8.44 10.39 16.74
CA SER A 288 7.72 9.20 16.29
C SER A 288 8.70 8.07 15.99
N VAL A 289 8.30 6.87 16.38
CA VAL A 289 8.94 5.61 15.97
C VAL A 289 7.84 4.58 15.82
N HIS A 290 7.82 3.86 14.72
CA HIS A 290 6.84 2.82 14.47
C HIS A 290 7.48 1.63 13.77
N THR A 291 6.79 0.50 13.81
CA THR A 291 7.19 -0.72 13.10
C THR A 291 6.06 -1.15 12.19
N SER A 292 6.39 -1.42 10.93
CA SER A 292 5.44 -1.86 9.91
C SER A 292 5.98 -3.10 9.19
N VAL A 293 5.07 -3.77 8.49
CA VAL A 293 5.34 -4.92 7.64
C VAL A 293 4.67 -4.66 6.31
N GLU A 294 5.46 -4.63 5.24
CA GLU A 294 4.95 -4.59 3.87
C GLU A 294 5.04 -6.00 3.28
N LYS A 295 4.06 -6.39 2.46
CA LYS A 295 4.00 -7.72 1.87
C LYS A 295 3.66 -7.60 0.38
N TYR A 296 4.17 -8.58 -0.36
CA TYR A 296 3.92 -8.77 -1.78
C TYR A 296 3.72 -10.27 -2.05
N PRO A 297 3.30 -10.69 -3.26
CA PRO A 297 3.03 -12.10 -3.55
C PRO A 297 4.22 -13.05 -3.33
N ASP A 298 5.44 -12.54 -3.45
CA ASP A 298 6.69 -13.31 -3.47
C ASP A 298 7.75 -12.81 -2.47
N THR A 299 7.51 -11.70 -1.79
CA THR A 299 8.43 -11.11 -0.81
C THR A 299 7.70 -10.16 0.14
N GLY A 300 8.43 -9.57 1.08
CA GLY A 300 7.94 -8.52 1.97
C GLY A 300 9.12 -7.88 2.70
N TYR A 301 8.85 -6.91 3.56
CA TYR A 301 9.84 -6.41 4.50
C TYR A 301 9.24 -6.09 5.86
N PHE A 302 10.09 -6.14 6.88
CA PHE A 302 9.81 -5.68 8.24
C PHE A 302 10.69 -4.46 8.49
N VAL A 303 10.12 -3.35 8.93
CA VAL A 303 10.86 -2.09 9.03
C VAL A 303 10.45 -1.26 10.25
N VAL A 304 11.45 -0.59 10.83
CA VAL A 304 11.28 0.46 11.83
C VAL A 304 11.57 1.80 11.19
N SER A 305 10.65 2.74 11.27
CA SER A 305 10.83 4.11 10.78
C SER A 305 10.83 5.11 11.93
N ALA A 306 11.68 6.13 11.85
CA ALA A 306 11.76 7.20 12.83
C ALA A 306 12.31 8.51 12.24
N GLY A 307 11.80 9.63 12.77
CA GLY A 307 12.35 10.97 12.58
C GLY A 307 13.09 11.44 13.82
N VAL A 308 14.38 11.80 13.67
CA VAL A 308 15.27 12.12 14.80
C VAL A 308 16.06 13.39 14.55
N GLU A 309 16.45 14.08 15.62
CA GLU A 309 17.48 15.12 15.54
C GLU A 309 18.79 14.51 14.99
N HIS A 310 19.53 15.27 14.17
CA HIS A 310 20.70 14.74 13.44
C HIS A 310 21.74 14.06 14.35
N GLY A 311 22.04 14.67 15.52
CA GLY A 311 23.00 14.13 16.49
C GLY A 311 22.53 12.87 17.22
N LYS A 312 21.26 12.46 17.08
CA LYS A 312 20.68 11.31 17.79
C LYS A 312 20.60 10.04 16.94
N LEU A 313 20.92 10.11 15.64
CA LEU A 313 20.81 9.00 14.69
C LEU A 313 21.47 7.69 15.20
N GLU A 314 22.75 7.73 15.55
CA GLU A 314 23.51 6.54 15.93
C GLU A 314 22.95 5.88 17.20
N LYS A 315 22.56 6.72 18.17
CA LYS A 315 21.95 6.26 19.42
C LYS A 315 20.57 5.64 19.19
N THR A 316 19.79 6.18 18.25
CA THR A 316 18.49 5.60 17.86
C THR A 316 18.68 4.25 17.18
N VAL A 317 19.55 4.15 16.18
CA VAL A 317 19.86 2.88 15.49
C VAL A 317 20.35 1.83 16.49
N GLY A 318 21.28 2.18 17.38
CA GLY A 318 21.76 1.29 18.43
C GLY A 318 20.66 0.83 19.39
N THR A 319 19.70 1.70 19.71
CA THR A 319 18.55 1.38 20.57
C THR A 319 17.59 0.41 19.87
N ILE A 320 17.30 0.61 18.58
CA ILE A 320 16.47 -0.30 17.78
C ILE A 320 17.12 -1.70 17.73
N LEU A 321 18.42 -1.76 17.41
CA LEU A 321 19.17 -3.03 17.36
C LEU A 321 19.25 -3.72 18.73
N ALA A 322 19.31 -2.96 19.83
CA ALA A 322 19.24 -3.52 21.17
C ALA A 322 17.89 -4.21 21.44
N GLU A 323 16.77 -3.58 21.06
CA GLU A 323 15.45 -4.18 21.20
C GLU A 323 15.24 -5.39 20.26
N PHE A 324 15.80 -5.37 19.05
CA PHE A 324 15.84 -6.56 18.18
C PHE A 324 16.62 -7.72 18.80
N ARG A 325 17.75 -7.46 19.47
CA ARG A 325 18.48 -8.51 20.20
C ARG A 325 17.69 -9.02 21.40
N LYS A 326 17.03 -8.12 22.13
CA LYS A 326 16.24 -8.45 23.31
C LYS A 326 15.02 -9.30 22.97
N ILE A 327 14.25 -8.96 21.93
CA ILE A 327 13.07 -9.73 21.53
C ILE A 327 13.43 -11.15 21.06
N LYS A 328 14.63 -11.36 20.51
CA LYS A 328 15.17 -12.68 20.16
C LYS A 328 15.54 -13.53 21.38
N ARG A 329 16.04 -12.92 22.45
CA ARG A 329 16.62 -13.61 23.63
C ARG A 329 15.66 -13.73 24.81
N THR A 330 14.78 -12.76 24.98
CA THR A 330 13.87 -12.66 26.12
C THR A 330 12.45 -12.93 25.66
N LYS A 331 11.86 -13.99 26.21
CA LYS A 331 10.48 -14.39 25.91
C LYS A 331 9.52 -13.24 26.22
N VAL A 332 8.62 -12.95 25.28
CA VAL A 332 7.51 -11.99 25.47
C VAL A 332 6.63 -12.50 26.60
N SER A 333 6.32 -11.61 27.56
CA SER A 333 5.44 -11.96 28.67
C SER A 333 4.01 -12.18 28.17
N LYS A 334 3.22 -12.99 28.91
CA LYS A 334 1.80 -13.19 28.57
C LYS A 334 1.04 -11.86 28.51
N VAL A 335 1.29 -10.97 29.47
CA VAL A 335 0.64 -9.65 29.55
C VAL A 335 0.96 -8.79 28.32
N GLU A 336 2.23 -8.74 27.90
CA GLU A 336 2.64 -7.97 26.73
C GLU A 336 2.06 -8.54 25.43
N LEU A 337 2.03 -9.87 25.29
CA LEU A 337 1.44 -10.54 24.13
C LEU A 337 -0.06 -10.25 24.03
N GLU A 338 -0.80 -10.44 25.13
CA GLU A 338 -2.26 -10.19 25.14
C GLU A 338 -2.59 -8.72 24.91
N LYS A 339 -1.75 -7.79 25.39
CA LYS A 339 -1.87 -6.36 25.08
C LYS A 339 -1.74 -6.11 23.57
N ALA A 340 -0.71 -6.66 22.93
CA ALA A 340 -0.49 -6.48 21.49
C ALA A 340 -1.64 -7.09 20.66
N LYS A 341 -2.10 -8.30 21.00
CA LYS A 341 -3.26 -8.92 20.35
C LYS A 341 -4.51 -8.08 20.51
N SER A 342 -4.82 -7.63 21.74
CA SER A 342 -5.99 -6.81 22.02
C SER A 342 -5.96 -5.49 21.24
N TYR A 343 -4.78 -4.85 21.17
CA TYR A 343 -4.58 -3.65 20.37
C TYR A 343 -4.89 -3.91 18.89
N MET A 344 -4.31 -4.95 18.28
CA MET A 344 -4.56 -5.28 16.87
C MET A 344 -6.03 -5.59 16.58
N LYS A 345 -6.69 -6.38 17.45
CA LYS A 345 -8.10 -6.71 17.28
C LYS A 345 -8.98 -5.46 17.38
N GLY A 346 -8.70 -4.59 18.34
CA GLY A 346 -9.39 -3.32 18.51
C GLY A 346 -9.23 -2.40 17.30
N THR A 347 -7.98 -2.12 16.90
CA THR A 347 -7.72 -1.22 15.76
C THR A 347 -8.26 -1.76 14.44
N MET A 348 -8.19 -3.07 14.22
CA MET A 348 -8.75 -3.70 13.01
C MET A 348 -10.27 -3.57 12.98
N THR A 349 -10.95 -3.77 14.11
CA THR A 349 -12.41 -3.60 14.23
C THR A 349 -12.82 -2.17 13.89
N LEU A 350 -12.16 -1.19 14.52
CA LEU A 350 -12.40 0.24 14.26
C LEU A 350 -12.11 0.63 12.80
N SER A 351 -11.13 -0.02 12.16
CA SER A 351 -10.76 0.29 10.78
C SER A 351 -11.77 -0.16 9.73
N LEU A 352 -12.74 -1.01 10.09
CA LEU A 352 -13.72 -1.63 9.19
C LEU A 352 -15.16 -1.15 9.45
N GLU A 353 -15.32 0.10 9.87
CA GLU A 353 -16.63 0.68 10.19
C GLU A 353 -17.36 1.25 8.97
N THR A 354 -16.64 1.86 8.03
CA THR A 354 -17.25 2.58 6.89
C THR A 354 -17.25 1.75 5.61
N SER A 355 -18.24 2.01 4.74
CA SER A 355 -18.42 1.28 3.47
C SER A 355 -17.18 1.34 2.57
N ASP A 356 -16.45 2.45 2.56
CA ASP A 356 -15.21 2.62 1.81
C ASP A 356 -14.06 1.75 2.35
N ARG A 357 -13.89 1.69 3.67
CA ARG A 357 -12.88 0.84 4.30
C ARG A 357 -13.18 -0.64 4.12
N ILE A 358 -14.45 -1.02 4.21
CA ILE A 358 -14.93 -2.37 3.95
C ILE A 358 -14.70 -2.76 2.48
N ALA A 359 -15.05 -1.88 1.54
CA ALA A 359 -14.82 -2.12 0.12
C ALA A 359 -13.33 -2.31 -0.17
N GLN A 360 -12.48 -1.43 0.35
CA GLN A 360 -11.02 -1.53 0.21
C GLN A 360 -10.48 -2.85 0.78
N HIS A 361 -10.89 -3.22 1.99
CA HIS A 361 -10.49 -4.50 2.60
C HIS A 361 -10.89 -5.70 1.76
N ALA A 362 -12.13 -5.70 1.24
CA ALA A 362 -12.65 -6.80 0.44
C ALA A 362 -11.94 -6.91 -0.91
N THR A 363 -11.74 -5.81 -1.63
CA THR A 363 -11.05 -5.83 -2.93
C THR A 363 -9.58 -6.20 -2.78
N THR A 364 -8.89 -5.62 -1.80
CA THR A 364 -7.48 -5.92 -1.53
C THR A 364 -7.32 -7.40 -1.16
N SER A 365 -8.14 -7.92 -0.24
CA SER A 365 -8.10 -9.34 0.13
C SER A 365 -8.35 -10.26 -1.07
N LEU A 366 -9.34 -9.96 -1.92
CA LEU A 366 -9.65 -10.81 -3.06
C LEU A 366 -8.55 -10.79 -4.12
N LEU A 367 -7.90 -9.65 -4.33
CA LEU A 367 -6.76 -9.54 -5.27
C LEU A 367 -5.52 -10.26 -4.74
N GLU A 368 -5.17 -10.05 -3.47
CA GLU A 368 -3.93 -10.59 -2.89
C GLU A 368 -4.03 -12.07 -2.51
N LEU A 369 -5.21 -12.52 -2.07
CA LEU A 369 -5.39 -13.82 -1.43
C LEU A 369 -6.29 -14.77 -2.23
N GLY A 370 -6.91 -14.28 -3.31
CA GLY A 370 -7.94 -15.02 -4.06
C GLY A 370 -9.26 -15.23 -3.31
N ARG A 371 -9.40 -14.67 -2.11
CA ARG A 371 -10.61 -14.73 -1.27
C ARG A 371 -10.67 -13.54 -0.31
N VAL A 372 -11.85 -13.20 0.18
CA VAL A 372 -11.98 -12.20 1.25
C VAL A 372 -11.77 -12.87 2.61
N ARG A 373 -10.81 -12.36 3.41
CA ARG A 373 -10.65 -12.76 4.82
C ARG A 373 -11.60 -11.95 5.69
N SER A 374 -12.37 -12.61 6.54
CA SER A 374 -13.24 -11.89 7.46
C SER A 374 -12.46 -11.32 8.65
N LEU A 375 -13.07 -10.36 9.35
CA LEU A 375 -12.54 -9.83 10.61
C LEU A 375 -12.36 -10.96 11.63
N GLU A 376 -13.33 -11.87 11.73
CA GLU A 376 -13.31 -13.00 12.66
C GLU A 376 -12.16 -13.96 12.36
N GLU A 377 -11.86 -14.21 11.08
CA GLU A 377 -10.72 -15.04 10.68
C GLU A 377 -9.39 -14.39 11.08
N ASN A 378 -9.24 -13.09 10.84
CA ASN A 378 -8.04 -12.35 11.27
C ASN A 378 -7.88 -12.34 12.79
N ILE A 379 -8.97 -12.11 13.53
CA ILE A 379 -8.98 -12.18 15.00
C ILE A 379 -8.53 -13.57 15.47
N LYS A 380 -9.09 -14.63 14.88
CA LYS A 380 -8.72 -16.01 15.22
C LYS A 380 -7.25 -16.28 14.93
N GLY A 381 -6.75 -15.84 13.77
CA GLY A 381 -5.34 -15.93 13.40
C GLY A 381 -4.43 -15.27 14.44
N ILE A 382 -4.75 -14.04 14.85
CA ILE A 382 -4.03 -13.31 15.91
C ILE A 382 -4.08 -14.06 17.25
N ASP A 383 -5.24 -14.60 17.63
CA ASP A 383 -5.42 -15.28 18.91
C ASP A 383 -4.57 -16.55 19.02
N THR A 384 -4.31 -17.25 17.90
CA THR A 384 -3.44 -18.44 17.87
C THR A 384 -1.96 -18.16 18.14
N VAL A 385 -1.50 -16.92 17.98
CA VAL A 385 -0.08 -16.57 18.09
C VAL A 385 0.43 -16.78 19.52
N THR A 386 1.52 -17.55 19.69
CA THR A 386 2.14 -17.77 20.99
C THR A 386 3.43 -16.96 21.16
N ALA A 387 3.90 -16.80 22.41
CA ALA A 387 5.19 -16.18 22.67
C ALA A 387 6.37 -16.97 22.06
N ALA A 388 6.20 -18.27 21.83
CA ALA A 388 7.20 -19.10 21.14
C ALA A 388 7.26 -18.77 19.64
N ASP A 389 6.11 -18.52 19.01
CA ASP A 389 6.04 -18.07 17.62
C ASP A 389 6.74 -16.73 17.43
N ILE A 390 6.52 -15.78 18.36
CA ILE A 390 7.21 -14.49 18.31
C ILE A 390 8.73 -14.66 18.38
N ALA A 391 9.23 -15.47 19.33
CA ALA A 391 10.67 -15.72 19.46
C ALA A 391 11.26 -16.46 18.25
N ARG A 392 10.49 -17.35 17.61
CA ARG A 392 10.89 -18.07 16.40
C ARG A 392 10.95 -17.11 15.21
N VAL A 393 9.88 -16.37 14.93
CA VAL A 393 9.83 -15.39 13.82
C VAL A 393 10.87 -14.29 14.02
N ALA A 394 11.05 -13.77 15.24
CA ALA A 394 12.09 -12.78 15.52
C ALA A 394 13.50 -13.31 15.21
N ARG A 395 13.79 -14.58 15.48
CA ARG A 395 15.10 -15.18 15.15
C ARG A 395 15.26 -15.43 13.65
N ASP A 396 14.18 -15.76 12.97
CA ASP A 396 14.18 -16.02 11.54
C ASP A 396 14.42 -14.74 10.72
N ILE A 397 13.69 -13.66 11.02
CA ILE A 397 13.75 -12.43 10.22
C ILE A 397 14.80 -11.42 10.70
N LEU A 398 15.03 -11.29 12.02
CA LEU A 398 15.91 -10.23 12.57
C LEU A 398 17.39 -10.66 12.51
N ARG A 399 17.89 -10.83 11.29
CA ARG A 399 19.24 -11.29 10.95
C ARG A 399 20.14 -10.12 10.57
N THR A 400 21.34 -10.08 11.12
CA THR A 400 22.29 -8.97 10.96
C THR A 400 22.65 -8.76 9.49
N GLU A 401 23.00 -9.83 8.80
CA GLU A 401 23.32 -9.88 7.38
C GLU A 401 22.19 -9.40 6.45
N LYS A 402 20.95 -9.33 6.95
CA LYS A 402 19.77 -8.87 6.20
C LYS A 402 19.35 -7.43 6.53
N LEU A 403 20.10 -6.73 7.38
CA LEU A 403 19.77 -5.35 7.76
C LEU A 403 19.97 -4.37 6.60
N ASN A 404 19.00 -3.47 6.45
CA ASN A 404 19.01 -2.37 5.49
C ASN A 404 18.71 -1.08 6.24
N LEU A 405 19.60 -0.09 6.15
CA LEU A 405 19.41 1.25 6.73
C LEU A 405 19.31 2.29 5.63
N ALA A 406 18.13 2.87 5.45
CA ALA A 406 17.93 4.05 4.61
C ALA A 406 17.90 5.30 5.47
N ILE A 407 18.53 6.37 5.02
CA ILE A 407 18.61 7.65 5.72
C ILE A 407 18.38 8.80 4.73
N ILE A 408 17.57 9.79 5.11
CA ILE A 408 17.56 11.13 4.51
C ILE A 408 17.98 12.14 5.58
N GLY A 409 19.05 12.89 5.32
CA GLY A 409 19.57 13.91 6.24
C GLY A 409 20.99 14.35 5.92
N PRO A 410 21.58 15.28 6.71
CA PRO A 410 22.92 15.81 6.48
C PRO A 410 24.01 14.86 7.01
N HIS A 411 24.03 13.63 6.51
CA HIS A 411 24.98 12.59 6.90
C HIS A 411 25.82 12.16 5.70
N THR A 412 27.12 11.98 5.90
CA THR A 412 28.06 11.58 4.83
C THR A 412 28.90 10.37 5.19
N ASN A 413 29.07 10.07 6.48
CA ASN A 413 29.94 8.98 6.93
C ASN A 413 29.25 7.61 6.90
N LYS A 414 29.15 7.03 5.69
CA LYS A 414 28.57 5.72 5.43
C LYS A 414 29.25 4.60 6.21
N GLU A 415 30.58 4.60 6.31
CA GLU A 415 31.34 3.53 6.95
C GLU A 415 31.08 3.45 8.46
N LYS A 416 31.01 4.59 9.15
CA LYS A 416 30.70 4.64 10.58
C LYS A 416 29.34 4.03 10.86
N LEU A 417 28.33 4.39 10.08
CA LEU A 417 26.97 3.88 10.23
C LEU A 417 26.87 2.39 9.86
N LEU A 418 27.60 1.95 8.83
CA LEU A 418 27.64 0.54 8.46
C LEU A 418 28.27 -0.33 9.58
N LYS A 419 29.28 0.18 10.30
CA LYS A 419 29.86 -0.50 11.47
C LYS A 419 28.84 -0.71 12.59
N LEU A 420 27.86 0.19 12.75
CA LEU A 420 26.78 0.02 13.74
C LEU A 420 25.85 -1.16 13.41
N LEU A 421 25.73 -1.53 12.14
CA LEU A 421 24.87 -2.63 11.71
C LEU A 421 25.54 -4.00 11.81
N ARG A 422 26.87 -4.06 11.94
CA ARG A 422 27.63 -5.31 12.10
C ARG A 422 27.58 -5.74 13.57
N VAL A 423 26.43 -6.28 14.00
CA VAL A 423 26.20 -6.73 15.39
C VAL A 423 26.01 -8.22 15.51
#